data_AF-A0A1I7UVT7-F1
#
_entry.id   AF-A0A1I7UVT7-F1
#
_cell.length_a   1.000
_cell.length_b   1.000
_cell.length_c   1.000
_cell.angle_alpha   90.00
_cell.angle_beta   90.00
_cell.angle_gamma   90.00
#
_symmetry.space_group_name_H-M   'P 1'
#
loop_
_entity.id
_entity.type
_entity.pdbx_description
1 polymer ?
#
loop_
_entity_poly.entity_id
_entity_poly.type
_entity_poly.pdbx_seq_one_letter_code
_entity_poly.pdbx_strand_id
1 'polypeptide(L)'
;MTNRHVEFAMTDNQMGDFKVDFGQTLFMCILYVSIGTISILCSLTTITLYLSSRDLRRKYILYLILDICELLDAISYVLLGTGRGHQLLTGVMAVPITVRACFFTKYWPQSLILGTQLPSICTMFLSFERIMAVVRPAAYKRCCTQNFKYMLSGMVPVWGVLTLLAAGASVIGEDGDRVVGTRHCAIITSTSRWYATFHFIFIVLAYVIAFVSTLVVWATRRNLTKSKYGSQDDKLGMILAMSGTSIILLASPAVVMLTIRWDITEWGDIEVAVTYAMPGFLSVVNTIIAFRFRKELRSQLFHLLGIKSVHHKPEQSMFTRTTLTTRRHTQVHHLT
;
A
#
# COMPACT_ATOMS: atom_id res chain seq x y z
N MET A 1 45.48 34.58 16.58
CA MET A 1 44.32 34.59 17.49
C MET A 1 43.07 34.82 16.64
N THR A 2 42.08 33.96 16.47
CA THR A 2 41.87 32.54 16.82
C THR A 2 40.65 32.13 15.98
N ASN A 3 40.87 31.38 14.90
CA ASN A 3 39.83 30.67 14.17
C ASN A 3 39.38 29.49 15.05
N ARG A 4 38.43 29.72 15.97
CA ARG A 4 37.94 28.67 16.88
C ARG A 4 36.41 28.59 17.03
N HIS A 5 35.64 29.32 16.22
CA HIS A 5 34.18 29.35 16.34
C HIS A 5 33.40 28.63 15.23
N VAL A 6 34.07 27.95 14.28
CA VAL A 6 33.39 27.16 13.23
C VAL A 6 33.52 25.64 13.44
N GLU A 7 34.25 25.21 14.48
CA GLU A 7 34.55 23.78 14.72
C GLU A 7 33.65 23.12 15.78
N PHE A 8 32.63 23.81 16.31
CA PHE A 8 31.84 23.33 17.45
C PHE A 8 30.39 22.94 17.12
N ALA A 9 30.15 22.37 15.92
CA ALA A 9 28.85 21.79 15.57
C ALA A 9 28.94 20.53 14.67
N MET A 10 30.09 19.84 14.64
CA MET A 10 30.28 18.57 13.90
C MET A 10 30.53 17.36 14.81
N THR A 11 30.00 17.39 16.03
CA THR A 11 30.12 16.28 17.00
C THR A 11 28.80 15.99 17.71
N ASP A 12 27.71 16.02 16.94
CA ASP A 12 26.59 15.12 17.21
C ASP A 12 26.45 14.25 15.96
N ASN A 13 26.98 13.02 16.03
CA ASN A 13 26.55 11.96 15.15
C ASN A 13 25.04 11.77 15.40
N GLN A 14 24.21 12.52 14.66
CA GLN A 14 22.78 12.23 14.56
C GLN A 14 22.67 10.89 13.82
N MET A 15 22.71 9.79 14.58
CA MET A 15 22.21 8.50 14.14
C MET A 15 20.80 8.70 13.58
N GLY A 16 20.56 8.16 12.38
CA GLY A 16 19.33 8.32 11.62
C GLY A 16 19.42 9.20 10.36
N ASP A 17 20.58 9.82 10.07
CA ASP A 17 20.84 10.44 8.78
C ASP A 17 21.44 9.44 7.77
N PHE A 18 20.85 9.37 6.58
CA PHE A 18 21.38 8.59 5.46
C PHE A 18 22.79 9.07 5.12
N LYS A 19 23.76 8.15 4.95
CA LYS A 19 25.10 8.53 4.48
C LYS A 19 25.01 8.84 2.99
N VAL A 20 25.65 9.91 2.54
CA VAL A 20 25.68 10.22 1.10
C VAL A 20 26.81 9.45 0.46
N ASP A 21 26.56 8.18 0.12
CA ASP A 21 27.39 7.46 -0.85
C ASP A 21 26.81 7.67 -2.25
N PHE A 22 27.63 8.17 -3.17
CA PHE A 22 27.17 8.50 -4.52
C PHE A 22 26.64 7.26 -5.25
N GLY A 23 27.33 6.12 -5.14
CA GLY A 23 26.95 4.88 -5.80
C GLY A 23 25.65 4.30 -5.26
N GLN A 24 25.51 4.23 -3.93
CA GLN A 24 24.33 3.70 -3.26
C GLN A 24 23.11 4.61 -3.47
N THR A 25 23.29 5.93 -3.36
CA THR A 25 22.21 6.90 -3.60
C THR A 25 21.76 6.88 -5.06
N LEU A 26 22.70 6.78 -6.00
CA LEU A 26 22.39 6.65 -7.43
C LEU A 26 21.63 5.36 -7.72
N PHE A 27 22.08 4.23 -7.16
CA PHE A 27 21.38 2.94 -7.27
C PHE A 27 19.95 3.03 -6.75
N MET A 28 19.75 3.60 -5.56
CA MET A 28 18.41 3.82 -4.99
C MET A 28 17.53 4.65 -5.93
N CYS A 29 18.06 5.74 -6.49
CA CYS A 29 17.30 6.59 -7.41
C CYS A 29 16.90 5.86 -8.69
N ILE A 30 17.82 5.10 -9.30
CA ILE A 30 17.55 4.27 -10.48
C ILE A 30 16.47 3.23 -10.15
N LEU A 31 16.63 2.51 -9.03
CA LEU A 31 15.69 1.50 -8.58
C LEU A 31 14.27 2.06 -8.44
N TYR A 32 14.11 3.21 -7.78
CA TYR A 32 12.80 3.85 -7.58
C TYR A 32 12.18 4.34 -8.88
N VAL A 33 12.96 4.93 -9.79
CA VAL A 33 12.43 5.35 -11.10
C VAL A 33 12.00 4.15 -11.93
N SER A 34 12.82 3.11 -12.01
CA SER A 34 12.51 1.91 -12.77
C SER A 34 11.28 1.18 -12.23
N ILE A 35 11.24 0.92 -10.92
CA ILE A 35 10.13 0.18 -10.32
C ILE A 35 8.84 0.99 -10.28
N GLY A 36 8.93 2.30 -10.02
CA GLY A 36 7.80 3.22 -10.06
C GLY A 36 7.19 3.27 -11.45
N THR A 37 8.01 3.36 -12.50
CA THR A 37 7.53 3.37 -13.89
C THR A 37 6.79 2.08 -14.26
N ILE A 38 7.35 0.92 -13.92
CA ILE A 38 6.70 -0.38 -14.17
C ILE A 38 5.38 -0.47 -13.40
N SER A 39 5.39 -0.06 -12.13
CA SER A 39 4.20 -0.08 -11.27
C SER A 39 3.10 0.84 -11.79
N ILE A 40 3.43 2.02 -12.31
CA ILE A 40 2.47 2.92 -12.97
C ILE A 40 1.79 2.22 -14.15
N LEU A 41 2.55 1.56 -15.03
CA LEU A 41 1.98 0.84 -16.18
C LEU A 41 1.05 -0.29 -15.74
N CYS A 42 1.46 -1.05 -14.71
CA CYS A 42 0.68 -2.11 -14.10
C CYS A 42 -0.65 -1.59 -13.52
N SER A 43 -0.61 -0.58 -12.65
CA SER A 43 -1.80 0.00 -12.03
C SER A 43 -2.73 0.69 -13.03
N LEU A 44 -2.19 1.40 -14.04
CA LEU A 44 -3.01 2.00 -15.10
C LEU A 44 -3.76 0.93 -15.92
N THR A 45 -3.11 -0.20 -16.18
CA THR A 45 -3.73 -1.33 -16.88
C THR A 45 -4.91 -1.87 -16.09
N THR A 46 -4.75 -2.13 -14.79
CA THR A 46 -5.83 -2.68 -13.95
C THR A 46 -6.97 -1.69 -13.76
N ILE A 47 -6.66 -0.41 -13.51
CA ILE A 47 -7.66 0.68 -13.42
C ILE A 47 -8.49 0.75 -14.70
N THR A 48 -7.83 0.74 -15.87
CA THR A 48 -8.51 0.80 -17.17
C THR A 48 -9.49 -0.37 -17.33
N LEU A 49 -9.10 -1.58 -16.93
CA LEU A 49 -9.97 -2.76 -17.01
C LEU A 49 -11.20 -2.64 -16.10
N TYR A 50 -11.04 -2.14 -14.88
CA TYR A 50 -12.18 -1.92 -13.98
C TYR A 50 -13.12 -0.83 -14.49
N LEU A 51 -12.57 0.27 -15.02
CA LEU A 51 -13.37 1.38 -15.55
C LEU A 51 -14.14 0.99 -16.82
N SER A 52 -13.59 0.09 -17.64
CA SER A 52 -14.17 -0.38 -18.90
C SER A 52 -15.49 -1.15 -18.74
N SER A 53 -15.77 -1.72 -17.56
CA SER A 53 -17.01 -2.47 -17.30
C SER A 53 -17.74 -1.92 -16.09
N ARG A 54 -19.01 -1.54 -16.27
CA ARG A 54 -19.87 -1.06 -15.18
C ARG A 54 -20.07 -2.11 -14.09
N ASP A 55 -20.11 -3.40 -14.47
CA ASP A 55 -20.30 -4.51 -13.54
C ASP A 55 -19.05 -4.74 -12.69
N LEU A 56 -17.86 -4.72 -13.32
CA LEU A 56 -16.59 -4.82 -12.62
C LEU A 56 -16.42 -3.64 -11.66
N ARG A 57 -16.69 -2.41 -12.12
CA ARG A 57 -16.59 -1.21 -11.29
C ARG A 57 -17.46 -1.25 -10.04
N ARG A 58 -18.72 -1.70 -10.16
CA ARG A 58 -19.62 -1.81 -8.99
C ARG A 58 -19.18 -2.91 -8.04
N LYS A 59 -18.81 -4.08 -8.56
CA LYS A 59 -18.42 -5.27 -7.77
C LYS A 59 -17.09 -5.06 -7.04
N TYR A 60 -16.14 -4.38 -7.67
CA TYR A 60 -14.75 -4.24 -7.21
C TYR A 60 -14.36 -2.79 -6.87
N ILE A 61 -15.31 -1.94 -6.48
CA ILE A 61 -15.06 -0.51 -6.23
C ILE A 61 -13.90 -0.26 -5.25
N LEU A 62 -13.83 -1.00 -4.13
CA LEU A 62 -12.73 -0.84 -3.16
C LEU A 62 -11.37 -1.32 -3.69
N TYR A 63 -11.34 -2.33 -4.58
CA TYR A 63 -10.11 -2.73 -5.27
C TYR A 63 -9.69 -1.69 -6.30
N LEU A 64 -10.64 -1.08 -7.01
CA LEU A 64 -10.33 0.04 -7.91
C LEU A 64 -9.73 1.22 -7.14
N ILE A 65 -10.26 1.56 -5.96
CA ILE A 65 -9.66 2.60 -5.11
C ILE A 65 -8.28 2.19 -4.62
N LEU A 66 -8.08 0.92 -4.24
CA LEU A 66 -6.75 0.43 -3.86
C LEU A 66 -5.74 0.61 -5.01
N ASP A 67 -6.09 0.21 -6.23
CA ASP A 67 -5.22 0.37 -7.40
C ASP A 67 -4.90 1.84 -7.69
N ILE A 68 -5.84 2.76 -7.45
CA ILE A 68 -5.58 4.21 -7.53
C ILE A 68 -4.58 4.65 -6.45
N CYS A 69 -4.69 4.11 -5.23
CA CYS A 69 -3.73 4.40 -4.16
C CYS A 69 -2.34 3.83 -4.49
N GLU A 70 -2.26 2.61 -5.03
CA GLU A 70 -1.01 2.01 -5.51
C GLU A 70 -0.40 2.82 -6.68
N LEU A 71 -1.23 3.41 -7.55
CA LEU A 71 -0.76 4.33 -8.59
C LEU A 71 -0.13 5.59 -7.99
N LEU A 72 -0.74 6.18 -6.95
CA LEU A 72 -0.18 7.34 -6.25
C LEU A 72 1.15 6.99 -5.56
N ASP A 73 1.25 5.80 -4.98
CA ASP A 73 2.49 5.28 -4.41
C ASP A 73 3.58 5.11 -5.47
N ALA A 74 3.24 4.52 -6.61
CA ALA A 74 4.14 4.36 -7.76
C ALA A 74 4.65 5.71 -8.30
N ILE A 75 3.79 6.71 -8.39
CA ILE A 75 4.17 8.09 -8.76
C ILE A 75 5.13 8.67 -7.72
N SER A 76 4.90 8.41 -6.42
CA SER A 76 5.77 8.90 -5.36
C SER A 76 7.21 8.37 -5.48
N TYR A 77 7.41 7.13 -5.91
CA TYR A 77 8.74 6.58 -6.19
C TYR A 77 9.44 7.30 -7.34
N VAL A 78 8.73 7.58 -8.43
CA VAL A 78 9.31 8.32 -9.57
C VAL A 78 9.70 9.73 -9.14
N LEU A 79 8.83 10.43 -8.40
CA LEU A 79 9.12 11.76 -7.87
C LEU A 79 10.29 11.75 -6.89
N LEU A 80 10.37 10.74 -6.03
CA LEU A 80 11.46 10.55 -5.08
C LEU A 80 12.79 10.31 -5.80
N GLY A 81 12.83 9.35 -6.72
CA GLY A 81 14.04 8.97 -7.45
C GLY A 81 14.56 10.09 -8.35
N THR A 82 13.67 10.79 -9.05
CA THR A 82 14.05 11.95 -9.89
C THR A 82 14.50 13.14 -9.05
N GLY A 83 13.79 13.47 -7.96
CA GLY A 83 14.12 14.58 -7.06
C GLY A 83 15.45 14.39 -6.34
N ARG A 84 15.67 13.21 -5.74
CA ARG A 84 16.94 12.85 -5.09
C ARG A 84 18.07 12.75 -6.11
N GLY A 85 17.83 12.12 -7.26
CA GLY A 85 18.80 12.02 -8.34
C GLY A 85 19.27 13.39 -8.83
N HIS A 86 18.35 14.35 -8.98
CA HIS A 86 18.72 15.72 -9.35
C HIS A 86 19.59 16.40 -8.29
N GLN A 87 19.28 16.28 -7.00
CA GLN A 87 20.12 16.84 -5.92
C GLN A 87 21.50 16.15 -5.84
N LEU A 88 21.57 14.85 -6.14
CA LEU A 88 22.81 14.09 -6.20
C LEU A 88 23.71 14.57 -7.35
N LEU A 89 23.16 14.67 -8.56
CA LEU A 89 23.90 15.09 -9.76
C LEU A 89 24.35 16.55 -9.70
N THR A 90 23.64 17.40 -8.96
CA THR A 90 24.01 18.81 -8.74
C THR A 90 24.96 19.00 -7.54
N GLY A 91 25.36 17.92 -6.85
CA GLY A 91 26.31 17.96 -5.74
C GLY A 91 25.77 18.59 -4.45
N VAL A 92 24.46 18.86 -4.36
CA VAL A 92 23.84 19.51 -3.20
C VAL A 92 23.22 18.53 -2.21
N MET A 93 23.27 17.23 -2.48
CA MET A 93 22.61 16.19 -1.66
C MET A 93 23.12 16.15 -0.21
N ALA A 94 24.42 16.39 -0.01
CA ALA A 94 25.08 16.41 1.29
C ALA A 94 24.99 17.78 1.99
N VAL A 95 24.32 18.77 1.39
CA VAL A 95 24.17 20.10 2.01
C VAL A 95 23.04 20.05 3.03
N PRO A 96 23.28 20.44 4.30
CA PRO A 96 22.25 20.44 5.33
C PRO A 96 21.02 21.26 4.95
N ILE A 97 19.88 20.87 5.51
CA ILE A 97 18.58 21.51 5.27
C ILE A 97 17.73 21.39 6.53
N THR A 98 16.80 22.31 6.76
CA THR A 98 15.85 22.19 7.89
C THR A 98 14.73 21.22 7.54
N VAL A 99 14.16 20.56 8.55
CA VAL A 99 12.99 19.67 8.39
C VAL A 99 11.84 20.41 7.68
N ARG A 100 11.59 21.66 8.07
CA ARG A 100 10.57 22.54 7.46
C ARG A 100 10.85 22.79 5.99
N ALA A 101 12.09 23.10 5.63
CA ALA A 101 12.47 23.30 4.24
C ALA A 101 12.37 21.98 3.44
N CYS A 102 12.78 20.85 4.02
CA CYS A 102 12.56 19.53 3.43
C CYS A 102 11.08 19.32 3.10
N PHE A 103 10.18 19.62 4.04
CA PHE A 103 8.74 19.44 3.83
C PHE A 103 8.18 20.40 2.77
N PHE A 104 8.38 21.72 2.90
CA PHE A 104 7.68 22.68 2.06
C PHE A 104 8.36 22.99 0.72
N THR A 105 9.67 22.78 0.58
CA THR A 105 10.40 23.11 -0.65
C THR A 105 10.59 21.92 -1.58
N LYS A 106 10.52 20.69 -1.04
CA LYS A 106 10.62 19.46 -1.83
C LYS A 106 9.22 18.88 -2.05
N TYR A 107 9.02 18.30 -3.23
CA TYR A 107 7.71 17.82 -3.67
C TYR A 107 7.46 16.32 -3.39
N TRP A 108 8.53 15.57 -3.09
CA TRP A 108 8.42 14.13 -2.84
C TRP A 108 7.94 13.75 -1.43
N PRO A 109 8.18 14.51 -0.34
CA PRO A 109 7.73 14.09 0.99
C PRO A 109 6.21 13.94 1.12
N GLN A 110 5.43 14.88 0.57
CA GLN A 110 3.97 14.85 0.58
C GLN A 110 3.47 13.67 -0.24
N SER A 111 4.09 13.43 -1.41
CA SER A 111 3.73 12.30 -2.26
C SER A 111 4.03 10.97 -1.58
N LEU A 112 5.13 10.85 -0.83
CA LEU A 112 5.48 9.64 -0.08
C LEU A 112 4.51 9.37 1.08
N ILE A 113 4.11 10.42 1.79
CA ILE A 113 3.12 10.32 2.87
C ILE A 113 1.80 9.80 2.29
N LEU A 114 1.31 10.39 1.19
CA LEU A 114 0.09 9.92 0.54
C LEU A 114 0.24 8.50 -0.02
N GLY A 115 1.35 8.22 -0.70
CA GLY A 115 1.66 6.95 -1.33
C GLY A 115 1.68 5.79 -0.34
N THR A 116 2.15 6.02 0.88
CA THR A 116 2.18 4.97 1.92
C THR A 116 0.90 4.91 2.76
N GLN A 117 0.30 6.07 3.07
CA GLN A 117 -0.87 6.12 3.95
C GLN A 117 -2.16 5.66 3.26
N LEU A 118 -2.42 6.10 2.02
CA LEU A 118 -3.69 5.81 1.34
C LEU A 118 -3.89 4.31 1.05
N PRO A 119 -2.90 3.56 0.54
CA PRO A 119 -3.03 2.12 0.38
C PRO A 119 -3.28 1.40 1.70
N SER A 120 -2.65 1.84 2.80
CA SER A 120 -2.83 1.22 4.13
C SER A 120 -4.28 1.38 4.63
N ILE A 121 -4.88 2.57 4.46
CA ILE A 121 -6.28 2.85 4.80
C ILE A 121 -7.23 2.02 3.94
N CYS A 122 -6.99 1.99 2.62
CA CYS A 122 -7.82 1.22 1.70
C CYS A 122 -7.75 -0.29 2.01
N THR A 123 -6.56 -0.79 2.33
CA THR A 123 -6.33 -2.18 2.77
C THR A 123 -7.08 -2.47 4.07
N MET A 124 -7.11 -1.55 5.02
CA MET A 124 -7.89 -1.69 6.25
C MET A 124 -9.40 -1.78 5.95
N PHE A 125 -9.93 -0.95 5.05
CA PHE A 125 -11.34 -1.01 4.64
C PHE A 125 -11.69 -2.34 3.95
N LEU A 126 -10.81 -2.83 3.06
CA LEU A 126 -10.96 -4.15 2.43
C LEU A 126 -10.93 -5.29 3.45
N SER A 127 -10.08 -5.17 4.47
CA SER A 127 -9.96 -6.16 5.55
C SER A 127 -11.21 -6.21 6.41
N PHE A 128 -11.77 -5.04 6.74
CA PHE A 128 -13.05 -4.94 7.44
C PHE A 128 -14.19 -5.58 6.64
N GLU A 129 -14.32 -5.25 5.35
CA GLU A 129 -15.34 -5.84 4.46
C GLU A 129 -15.21 -7.37 4.42
N ARG A 130 -13.98 -7.87 4.28
CA ARG A 130 -13.66 -9.29 4.19
C ARG A 130 -14.05 -10.07 5.44
N ILE A 131 -13.73 -9.54 6.63
CA ILE A 131 -14.11 -10.16 7.92
C ILE A 131 -15.62 -10.20 8.04
N MET A 132 -16.30 -9.08 7.77
CA MET A 132 -17.75 -9.00 7.87
C MET A 132 -18.45 -10.00 6.96
N ALA A 133 -17.97 -10.14 5.72
CA ALA A 133 -18.53 -11.07 4.74
C ALA A 133 -18.44 -12.55 5.19
N VAL A 134 -17.38 -12.92 5.92
CA VAL A 134 -17.10 -14.31 6.28
C VAL A 134 -17.59 -14.66 7.68
N VAL A 135 -17.37 -13.80 8.67
CA VAL A 135 -17.71 -14.07 10.08
C VAL A 135 -19.18 -13.75 10.37
N ARG A 136 -19.74 -12.70 9.75
CA ARG A 136 -21.13 -12.27 9.99
C ARG A 136 -21.87 -11.96 8.68
N PRO A 137 -22.18 -12.97 7.84
CA PRO A 137 -22.81 -12.76 6.54
C PRO A 137 -24.17 -12.05 6.61
N ALA A 138 -24.94 -12.28 7.67
CA ALA A 138 -26.22 -11.58 7.90
C ALA A 138 -26.02 -10.08 8.16
N ALA A 139 -24.98 -9.70 8.93
CA ALA A 139 -24.63 -8.30 9.17
C ALA A 139 -24.04 -7.65 7.91
N TYR A 140 -23.18 -8.36 7.18
CA TYR A 140 -22.64 -7.91 5.89
C TYR A 140 -23.75 -7.54 4.90
N LYS A 141 -24.79 -8.39 4.76
CA LYS A 141 -25.93 -8.12 3.87
C LYS A 141 -26.71 -6.86 4.25
N ARG A 142 -26.74 -6.49 5.54
CA ARG A 142 -27.46 -5.31 6.04
C ARG A 142 -26.61 -4.04 5.97
N CYS A 143 -25.33 -4.12 6.35
CA CYS A 143 -24.47 -2.95 6.53
C CYS A 143 -23.61 -2.63 5.30
N CYS A 144 -23.05 -3.64 4.62
CA CYS A 144 -22.10 -3.45 3.51
C CYS A 144 -22.83 -3.29 2.17
N THR A 145 -23.74 -2.31 2.12
CA THR A 145 -24.44 -1.92 0.89
C THR A 145 -23.50 -1.23 -0.09
N GLN A 146 -23.93 -1.06 -1.34
CA GLN A 146 -23.14 -0.34 -2.33
C GLN A 146 -22.84 1.11 -1.89
N ASN A 147 -23.80 1.78 -1.26
CA ASN A 147 -23.63 3.13 -0.74
C ASN A 147 -22.57 3.20 0.36
N PHE A 148 -22.52 2.19 1.24
CA PHE A 148 -21.47 2.08 2.25
C PHE A 148 -20.08 1.96 1.62
N LYS A 149 -19.93 1.20 0.54
CA LYS A 149 -18.65 1.10 -0.18
C LYS A 149 -18.25 2.42 -0.85
N TYR A 150 -19.20 3.17 -1.39
CA TYR A 150 -18.95 4.50 -1.94
C TYR A 150 -18.56 5.49 -0.83
N MET A 151 -19.19 5.44 0.34
CA MET A 151 -18.80 6.23 1.50
C MET A 151 -17.36 5.92 1.93
N LEU A 152 -17.01 4.65 2.08
CA LEU A 152 -15.63 4.24 2.39
C LEU A 152 -14.63 4.74 1.32
N SER A 153 -15.01 4.64 0.05
CA SER A 153 -14.19 5.15 -1.07
C SER A 153 -13.98 6.66 -0.98
N GLY A 154 -15.03 7.42 -0.63
CA GLY A 154 -14.98 8.87 -0.44
C GLY A 154 -14.18 9.29 0.80
N MET A 155 -14.08 8.43 1.83
CA MET A 155 -13.27 8.71 3.02
C MET A 155 -11.76 8.67 2.74
N VAL A 156 -11.30 7.90 1.75
CA VAL A 156 -9.87 7.77 1.43
C VAL A 156 -9.21 9.13 1.12
N PRO A 157 -9.71 9.97 0.19
CA PRO A 157 -9.12 11.28 -0.07
C PRO A 157 -9.25 12.24 1.13
N VAL A 158 -10.32 12.14 1.94
CA VAL A 158 -10.46 12.94 3.17
C VAL A 158 -9.32 12.64 4.13
N TRP A 159 -9.00 11.36 4.34
CA TRP A 159 -7.84 10.96 5.13
C TRP A 159 -6.51 11.44 4.53
N GLY A 160 -6.38 11.47 3.21
CA GLY A 160 -5.23 12.04 2.50
C GLY A 160 -5.00 13.51 2.85
N VAL A 161 -6.06 14.31 2.84
CA VAL A 161 -5.98 15.73 3.23
C VAL A 161 -5.63 15.86 4.71
N LEU A 162 -6.31 15.12 5.59
CA LEU A 162 -6.06 15.18 7.04
C LEU A 162 -4.63 14.80 7.40
N THR A 163 -4.07 13.76 6.79
CA THR A 163 -2.68 13.34 7.08
C THR A 163 -1.67 14.38 6.61
N LEU A 164 -1.88 15.02 5.45
CA LEU A 164 -1.00 16.08 4.96
C LEU A 164 -1.09 17.35 5.81
N LEU A 165 -2.29 17.71 6.27
CA LEU A 165 -2.47 18.83 7.20
C LEU A 165 -1.76 18.55 8.53
N ALA A 166 -1.90 17.34 9.07
CA ALA A 166 -1.20 16.92 10.27
C ALA A 166 0.33 16.93 10.08
N ALA A 167 0.83 16.46 8.93
CA ALA A 167 2.25 16.50 8.59
C ALA A 167 2.78 17.93 8.49
N GLY A 168 2.04 18.80 7.79
CA GLY A 168 2.40 20.22 7.64
C GLY A 168 2.36 20.97 8.97
N ALA A 169 1.36 20.71 9.81
CA ALA A 169 1.30 21.25 11.16
C ALA A 169 2.47 20.75 12.04
N SER A 170 2.92 19.51 11.82
CA SER A 170 4.01 18.91 12.59
C SER A 170 5.35 19.63 12.43
N VAL A 171 5.56 20.37 11.33
CA VAL A 171 6.80 21.10 11.04
C VAL A 171 6.72 22.60 11.36
N ILE A 172 5.62 23.04 11.98
CA ILE A 172 5.46 24.39 12.51
C ILE A 172 6.10 24.44 13.90
N GLY A 173 6.98 25.42 14.15
CA GLY A 173 7.73 25.53 15.41
C GLY A 173 9.05 24.78 15.41
N GLU A 174 9.57 24.51 16.62
CA GLU A 174 10.94 24.04 16.87
C GLU A 174 11.29 22.73 16.14
N ASP A 175 10.33 21.79 16.05
CA ASP A 175 10.52 20.52 15.33
C ASP A 175 10.87 20.72 13.84
N GLY A 176 10.38 21.80 13.23
CA GLY A 176 10.66 22.16 11.84
C GLY A 176 12.02 22.85 11.65
N ASP A 177 12.54 23.50 12.69
CA ASP A 177 13.81 24.23 12.64
C ASP A 177 15.03 23.32 12.89
N ARG A 178 14.78 22.04 13.25
CA ARG A 178 15.80 21.00 13.30
C ARG A 178 16.50 20.87 11.94
N VAL A 179 17.82 20.86 11.97
CA VAL A 179 18.67 20.64 10.80
C VAL A 179 18.88 19.14 10.61
N VAL A 180 18.80 18.70 9.36
CA VAL A 180 19.18 17.35 8.92
C VAL A 180 20.38 17.46 7.98
N GLY A 181 21.32 16.53 8.09
CA GLY A 181 22.60 16.55 7.40
C GLY A 181 22.49 16.30 5.90
N THR A 182 21.38 15.72 5.43
CA THR A 182 21.21 15.39 4.01
C THR A 182 19.85 15.82 3.44
N ARG A 183 19.83 16.04 2.12
CA ARG A 183 18.62 16.39 1.37
C ARG A 183 17.82 15.18 0.88
N HIS A 184 17.98 14.04 1.54
CA HIS A 184 17.13 12.87 1.29
C HIS A 184 15.66 13.18 1.53
N CYS A 185 15.36 14.03 2.53
CA CYS A 185 14.02 14.43 2.94
C CYS A 185 13.05 13.23 2.93
N ALA A 186 13.41 12.16 3.63
CA ALA A 186 12.52 11.04 3.89
C ALA A 186 11.43 11.47 4.88
N ILE A 187 10.36 10.70 5.05
CA ILE A 187 9.27 11.06 5.98
C ILE A 187 9.83 11.36 7.38
N ILE A 188 10.77 10.54 7.88
CA ILE A 188 11.43 10.72 9.19
C ILE A 188 12.30 11.99 9.31
N THR A 189 12.80 12.52 8.20
CA THR A 189 13.67 13.71 8.14
C THR A 189 12.97 14.95 7.54
N SER A 190 11.69 14.82 7.18
CA SER A 190 10.85 15.89 6.65
C SER A 190 9.60 16.17 7.48
N THR A 191 9.42 15.49 8.61
CA THR A 191 8.32 15.72 9.55
C THR A 191 8.81 15.67 10.99
N SER A 192 7.95 16.02 11.95
CA SER A 192 8.28 15.87 13.37
C SER A 192 8.49 14.41 13.78
N ARG A 193 9.13 14.19 14.93
CA ARG A 193 9.31 12.84 15.50
C ARG A 193 7.98 12.16 15.79
N TRP A 194 7.02 12.89 16.38
CA TRP A 194 5.72 12.33 16.75
C TRP A 194 4.89 11.94 15.53
N TYR A 195 4.90 12.77 14.48
CA TYR A 195 4.13 12.49 13.27
C TYR A 195 4.70 11.29 12.52
N ALA A 196 6.02 11.27 12.28
CA ALA A 196 6.67 10.15 11.61
C ALA A 196 6.40 8.82 12.33
N THR A 197 6.49 8.83 13.67
CA THR A 197 6.19 7.65 14.49
C THR A 197 4.73 7.21 14.33
N PHE A 198 3.78 8.14 14.47
CA PHE A 198 2.36 7.85 14.28
C PHE A 198 2.07 7.27 12.88
N HIS A 199 2.62 7.89 11.84
CA HIS A 199 2.47 7.48 10.45
C HIS A 199 2.89 6.03 10.23
N PHE A 200 4.12 5.68 10.62
CA PHE A 200 4.61 4.31 10.41
C PHE A 200 3.94 3.28 11.33
N ILE A 201 3.63 3.62 12.59
CA ILE A 201 2.87 2.72 13.48
C ILE A 201 1.48 2.46 12.87
N PHE A 202 0.81 3.49 12.38
CA PHE A 202 -0.49 3.34 11.74
C PHE A 202 -0.42 2.38 10.55
N ILE A 203 0.58 2.56 9.67
CA ILE A 203 0.79 1.67 8.51
C ILE A 203 1.02 0.22 8.95
N VAL A 204 1.90 0.00 9.92
CA VAL A 204 2.17 -1.34 10.46
C VAL A 204 0.89 -1.96 11.03
N LEU A 205 0.13 -1.22 11.84
CA LEU A 205 -1.12 -1.71 12.42
C LEU A 205 -2.17 -2.04 11.35
N ALA A 206 -2.32 -1.19 10.32
CA ALA A 206 -3.25 -1.43 9.22
C ALA A 206 -2.92 -2.74 8.49
N TYR A 207 -1.64 -3.01 8.22
CA TYR A 207 -1.22 -4.24 7.58
C TYR A 207 -1.28 -5.46 8.51
N VAL A 208 -1.00 -5.32 9.80
CA VAL A 208 -1.21 -6.39 10.78
C VAL A 208 -2.69 -6.77 10.85
N ILE A 209 -3.60 -5.78 10.92
CA ILE A 209 -5.05 -6.01 10.87
C ILE A 209 -5.42 -6.74 9.58
N ALA A 210 -4.84 -6.34 8.44
CA ALA A 210 -5.10 -6.99 7.16
C ALA A 210 -4.61 -8.44 7.11
N PHE A 211 -3.44 -8.72 7.68
CA PHE A 211 -2.89 -10.06 7.80
C PHE A 211 -3.76 -10.95 8.69
N VAL A 212 -4.10 -10.48 9.90
CA VAL A 212 -4.99 -11.18 10.83
C VAL A 212 -6.36 -11.42 10.19
N SER A 213 -6.90 -10.44 9.46
CA SER A 213 -8.17 -10.61 8.72
C SER A 213 -8.12 -11.78 7.74
N THR A 214 -6.99 -11.95 7.06
CA THR A 214 -6.77 -13.00 6.08
C THR A 214 -6.70 -14.36 6.76
N LEU A 215 -6.02 -14.45 7.91
CA LEU A 215 -5.96 -15.66 8.73
C LEU A 215 -7.33 -16.05 9.29
N VAL A 216 -8.10 -15.11 9.81
CA VAL A 216 -9.46 -15.36 10.33
C VAL A 216 -10.36 -15.89 9.23
N VAL A 217 -10.31 -15.27 8.04
CA VAL A 217 -11.07 -15.70 6.87
C VAL A 217 -10.66 -17.10 6.41
N TRP A 218 -9.37 -17.38 6.39
CA TRP A 218 -8.84 -18.71 6.08
C TRP A 218 -9.33 -19.76 7.07
N ALA A 219 -9.14 -19.52 8.37
CA ALA A 219 -9.53 -20.44 9.43
C ALA A 219 -11.04 -20.72 9.40
N THR A 220 -11.84 -19.68 9.25
CA THR A 220 -13.31 -19.81 9.16
C THR A 220 -13.71 -20.61 7.93
N ARG A 221 -13.13 -20.32 6.76
CA ARG A 221 -13.43 -21.06 5.53
C ARG A 221 -13.01 -22.53 5.61
N ARG A 222 -11.83 -22.82 6.17
CA ARG A 222 -11.35 -24.19 6.36
C ARG A 222 -12.27 -25.01 7.26
N ASN A 223 -12.81 -24.39 8.31
CA ASN A 223 -13.78 -25.05 9.18
C ASN A 223 -15.11 -25.33 8.45
N LEU A 224 -15.54 -24.45 7.54
CA LEU A 224 -16.72 -24.67 6.71
C LEU A 224 -16.51 -25.73 5.61
N THR A 225 -15.33 -25.82 4.99
CA THR A 225 -15.03 -26.80 3.94
C THR A 225 -14.85 -28.21 4.49
N LYS A 226 -14.18 -28.36 5.64
CA LYS A 226 -14.12 -29.63 6.40
C LYS A 226 -15.51 -30.23 6.68
N SER A 227 -16.53 -29.39 6.81
CA SER A 227 -17.89 -29.81 7.10
C SER A 227 -18.68 -30.32 5.88
N LYS A 228 -18.26 -30.07 4.62
CA LYS A 228 -19.13 -30.35 3.47
C LYS A 228 -18.56 -31.15 2.29
N TYR A 229 -17.32 -31.03 1.83
CA TYR A 229 -16.81 -31.88 0.73
C TYR A 229 -15.28 -31.78 0.65
N GLY A 230 -14.60 -32.93 0.50
CA GLY A 230 -13.15 -33.02 0.41
C GLY A 230 -12.53 -32.40 -0.86
N SER A 231 -11.26 -32.01 -0.72
CA SER A 231 -10.28 -31.82 -1.81
C SER A 231 -10.49 -30.65 -2.80
N GLN A 232 -10.72 -29.43 -2.30
CA GLN A 232 -10.46 -28.19 -3.08
C GLN A 232 -9.66 -27.12 -2.31
N ASP A 233 -8.98 -27.52 -1.22
CA ASP A 233 -8.35 -26.61 -0.24
C ASP A 233 -7.04 -25.96 -0.74
N ASP A 234 -6.27 -26.62 -1.61
CA ASP A 234 -4.90 -26.19 -1.93
C ASP A 234 -4.83 -24.88 -2.73
N LYS A 235 -5.77 -24.68 -3.67
CA LYS A 235 -5.83 -23.44 -4.46
C LYS A 235 -6.23 -22.24 -3.61
N LEU A 236 -7.13 -22.43 -2.66
CA LEU A 236 -7.57 -21.37 -1.77
C LEU A 236 -6.49 -21.02 -0.74
N GLY A 237 -5.83 -22.03 -0.16
CA GLY A 237 -4.67 -21.86 0.71
C GLY A 237 -3.52 -21.13 0.03
N MET A 238 -3.18 -21.48 -1.22
CA MET A 238 -2.13 -20.82 -1.99
C MET A 238 -2.46 -19.36 -2.33
N ILE A 239 -3.71 -19.07 -2.73
CA ILE A 239 -4.14 -17.67 -3.01
C ILE A 239 -4.09 -16.81 -1.74
N LEU A 240 -4.43 -17.39 -0.59
CA LEU A 240 -4.39 -16.72 0.71
C LEU A 240 -2.96 -16.56 1.23
N ALA A 241 -2.10 -17.56 1.08
CA ALA A 241 -0.69 -17.47 1.43
C ALA A 241 0.00 -16.36 0.62
N MET A 242 -0.24 -16.33 -0.69
CA MET A 242 0.25 -15.28 -1.57
C MET A 242 -0.26 -13.89 -1.14
N SER A 243 -1.55 -13.75 -0.84
CA SER A 243 -2.11 -12.48 -0.34
C SER A 243 -1.58 -12.08 1.04
N GLY A 244 -1.27 -13.05 1.90
CA GLY A 244 -0.70 -12.82 3.23
C GLY A 244 0.77 -12.39 3.17
N THR A 245 1.58 -13.04 2.34
CA THR A 245 2.99 -12.67 2.12
C THR A 245 3.11 -11.28 1.51
N SER A 246 2.22 -10.93 0.58
CA SER A 246 2.09 -9.58 0.03
C SER A 246 1.88 -8.51 1.10
N ILE A 247 1.06 -8.78 2.11
CA ILE A 247 0.80 -7.84 3.21
C ILE A 247 2.04 -7.65 4.10
N ILE A 248 2.81 -8.71 4.34
CA ILE A 248 4.07 -8.63 5.11
C ILE A 248 5.10 -7.78 4.38
N LEU A 249 5.21 -7.94 3.05
CA LEU A 249 6.10 -7.14 2.21
C LEU A 249 5.73 -5.64 2.21
N LEU A 250 4.46 -5.29 2.45
CA LEU A 250 4.04 -3.89 2.61
C LEU A 250 4.32 -3.31 3.99
N ALA A 251 4.39 -4.15 5.03
CA ALA A 251 4.68 -3.71 6.39
C ALA A 251 6.18 -3.54 6.63
N SER A 252 7.04 -4.27 5.92
CA SER A 252 8.50 -4.25 6.13
C SER A 252 9.16 -2.87 6.01
N PRO A 253 8.80 -1.97 5.04
CA PRO A 253 9.43 -0.66 4.95
C PRO A 253 9.08 0.21 6.16
N ALA A 254 7.86 0.11 6.66
CA ALA A 254 7.42 0.87 7.83
C ALA A 254 8.13 0.41 9.11
N VAL A 255 8.36 -0.89 9.26
CA VAL A 255 9.14 -1.45 10.39
C VAL A 255 10.59 -0.96 10.33
N VAL A 256 11.25 -1.08 9.18
CA VAL A 256 12.64 -0.61 9.00
C VAL A 256 12.74 0.88 9.35
N MET A 257 11.82 1.71 8.88
CA MET A 257 11.84 3.14 9.20
C MET A 257 11.58 3.47 10.66
N LEU A 258 10.75 2.69 11.35
CA LEU A 258 10.59 2.85 12.79
C LEU A 258 11.88 2.49 13.53
N THR A 259 12.56 1.40 13.14
CA THR A 259 13.82 1.01 13.79
C THR A 259 14.92 2.04 13.57
N ILE A 260 14.99 2.65 12.38
CA ILE A 260 15.90 3.77 12.11
C ILE A 260 15.50 4.99 12.94
N ARG A 261 14.21 5.31 13.03
CA ARG A 261 13.75 6.53 13.72
C ARG A 261 13.98 6.49 15.23
N TRP A 262 13.96 5.30 15.82
CA TRP A 262 14.12 5.07 17.25
C TRP A 262 15.53 4.61 17.63
N ASP A 263 16.49 4.72 16.71
CA ASP A 263 17.90 4.37 16.92
C ASP A 263 18.08 2.92 17.45
N ILE A 264 17.21 2.00 17.01
CA ILE A 264 17.23 0.59 17.45
C ILE A 264 18.29 -0.18 16.65
N THR A 265 18.37 0.07 15.34
CA THR A 265 19.26 -0.65 14.43
C THR A 265 19.73 0.27 13.30
N GLU A 266 21.01 0.19 12.96
CA GLU A 266 21.54 0.79 11.74
C GLU A 266 21.27 -0.14 10.55
N TRP A 267 20.81 0.43 9.43
CA TRP A 267 20.56 -0.29 8.18
C TRP A 267 21.43 0.31 7.08
N GLY A 268 21.92 -0.52 6.16
CA GLY A 268 22.64 -0.02 4.99
C GLY A 268 21.71 0.68 4.00
N ASP A 269 22.19 1.68 3.25
CA ASP A 269 21.35 2.43 2.31
C ASP A 269 20.74 1.51 1.21
N ILE A 270 21.47 0.46 0.81
CA ILE A 270 20.98 -0.56 -0.13
C ILE A 270 19.83 -1.36 0.48
N GLU A 271 19.93 -1.78 1.75
CA GLU A 271 18.89 -2.54 2.44
C GLU A 271 17.62 -1.71 2.61
N VAL A 272 17.79 -0.44 2.99
CA VAL A 272 16.69 0.52 3.07
C VAL A 272 16.07 0.71 1.69
N ALA A 273 16.87 0.91 0.64
CA ALA A 273 16.38 1.09 -0.73
C ALA A 273 15.59 -0.10 -1.24
N VAL A 274 16.10 -1.32 -1.03
CA VAL A 274 15.43 -2.57 -1.43
C VAL A 274 14.14 -2.74 -0.64
N THR A 275 14.16 -2.52 0.67
CA THR A 275 12.95 -2.62 1.50
C THR A 275 11.92 -1.58 1.08
N TYR A 276 12.34 -0.33 0.84
CA TYR A 276 11.46 0.71 0.32
C TYR A 276 10.86 0.39 -1.02
N ALA A 277 11.50 -0.40 -1.88
CA ALA A 277 10.97 -0.78 -3.18
C ALA A 277 9.91 -1.91 -3.10
N MET A 278 9.72 -2.55 -1.93
CA MET A 278 8.79 -3.69 -1.77
C MET A 278 7.34 -3.40 -2.17
N PRO A 279 6.74 -2.23 -1.86
CA PRO A 279 5.42 -1.87 -2.38
C PRO A 279 5.35 -1.83 -3.91
N GLY A 280 6.40 -1.30 -4.57
CA GLY A 280 6.52 -1.32 -6.04
C GLY A 280 6.58 -2.73 -6.61
N PHE A 281 7.38 -3.61 -6.03
CA PHE A 281 7.41 -5.03 -6.43
C PHE A 281 6.04 -5.68 -6.26
N LEU A 282 5.33 -5.29 -5.19
CA LEU A 282 4.02 -5.84 -4.93
C LEU A 282 2.96 -5.38 -5.95
N SER A 283 2.97 -4.14 -6.41
CA SER A 283 2.04 -3.69 -7.46
C SER A 283 2.13 -4.57 -8.71
N VAL A 284 3.36 -4.93 -9.12
CA VAL A 284 3.61 -5.87 -10.23
C VAL A 284 3.04 -7.25 -9.92
N VAL A 285 3.32 -7.78 -8.73
CA VAL A 285 2.81 -9.09 -8.29
C VAL A 285 1.27 -9.10 -8.23
N ASN A 286 0.65 -8.06 -7.67
CA ASN A 286 -0.80 -7.88 -7.60
C ASN A 286 -1.43 -7.89 -9.00
N THR A 287 -0.78 -7.25 -9.96
CA THR A 287 -1.23 -7.26 -11.36
C THR A 287 -1.16 -8.68 -11.94
N ILE A 288 -0.05 -9.39 -11.77
CA ILE A 288 0.10 -10.78 -12.21
C ILE A 288 -0.98 -11.67 -11.59
N ILE A 289 -1.23 -11.52 -10.29
CA ILE A 289 -2.25 -12.24 -9.54
C ILE A 289 -3.65 -11.93 -10.07
N ALA A 290 -3.96 -10.66 -10.28
CA ALA A 290 -5.25 -10.23 -10.81
C ALA A 290 -5.53 -10.89 -12.15
N PHE A 291 -4.57 -10.87 -13.09
CA PHE A 291 -4.71 -11.55 -14.37
C PHE A 291 -4.78 -13.08 -14.24
N ARG A 292 -3.95 -13.69 -13.39
CA ARG A 292 -3.88 -15.15 -13.25
C ARG A 292 -5.17 -15.76 -12.67
N PHE A 293 -5.78 -15.08 -11.69
CA PHE A 293 -6.87 -15.63 -10.90
C PHE A 293 -8.25 -15.04 -11.24
N ARG A 294 -8.34 -13.81 -11.78
CA ARG A 294 -9.63 -13.18 -12.11
C ARG A 294 -9.94 -13.35 -13.59
N LYS A 295 -10.74 -14.37 -13.89
CA LYS A 295 -11.14 -14.70 -15.28
C LYS A 295 -11.90 -13.55 -15.94
N GLU A 296 -12.71 -12.81 -15.17
CA GLU A 296 -13.50 -11.70 -15.72
C GLU A 296 -12.61 -10.55 -16.23
N LEU A 297 -11.49 -10.27 -15.53
CA LEU A 297 -10.51 -9.25 -15.96
C LEU A 297 -9.81 -9.65 -17.27
N ARG A 298 -9.43 -10.93 -17.40
CA ARG A 298 -8.86 -11.45 -18.66
C ARG A 298 -9.84 -11.36 -19.82
N SER A 299 -11.10 -11.76 -19.59
CA SER A 299 -12.14 -11.64 -20.61
C SER A 299 -12.34 -10.19 -21.04
N GLN A 300 -12.28 -9.23 -20.12
CA GLN A 300 -12.37 -7.81 -20.43
C GLN A 300 -11.16 -7.31 -21.22
N LEU A 301 -9.95 -7.76 -20.88
CA LEU A 301 -8.74 -7.43 -21.64
C LEU A 301 -8.85 -7.95 -23.08
N PHE A 302 -9.23 -9.21 -23.27
CA PHE A 302 -9.43 -9.78 -24.61
C PHE A 302 -10.50 -9.02 -25.41
N HIS A 303 -11.59 -8.62 -24.75
CA HIS A 303 -12.62 -7.79 -25.36
C HIS A 303 -12.08 -6.43 -25.81
N LEU A 304 -11.26 -5.74 -24.98
CA LEU A 304 -10.64 -4.47 -25.34
C LEU A 304 -9.60 -4.60 -26.46
N LEU A 305 -8.90 -5.73 -26.53
CA LEU A 305 -7.96 -6.05 -27.59
C LEU A 305 -8.64 -6.54 -28.89
N GLY A 306 -9.98 -6.57 -28.94
CA GLY A 306 -10.73 -7.04 -30.11
C GLY A 306 -10.63 -8.54 -30.37
N ILE A 307 -10.05 -9.31 -29.43
CA ILE A 307 -9.94 -10.75 -29.51
C ILE A 307 -11.28 -11.33 -29.05
N LYS A 308 -12.06 -11.92 -29.97
CA LYS A 308 -13.36 -12.53 -29.69
C LYS A 308 -13.23 -13.57 -28.57
N SER A 309 -13.57 -13.18 -27.35
CA SER A 309 -13.70 -14.09 -26.21
C SER A 309 -15.06 -14.78 -26.29
N VAL A 310 -15.05 -16.11 -26.22
CA VAL A 310 -16.26 -16.94 -26.13
C VAL A 310 -17.05 -16.49 -24.90
N HIS A 311 -18.33 -16.18 -25.13
CA HIS A 311 -19.26 -15.65 -24.14
C HIS A 311 -19.40 -16.65 -22.96
N HIS A 312 -18.82 -16.34 -21.80
CA HIS A 312 -18.98 -17.16 -20.60
C HIS A 312 -19.92 -16.47 -19.60
N LYS A 313 -20.88 -17.25 -19.08
CA LYS A 313 -21.85 -16.81 -18.07
C LYS A 313 -21.14 -16.10 -16.89
N PRO A 314 -21.71 -15.02 -16.34
CA PRO A 314 -21.12 -14.28 -15.23
C PRO A 314 -20.89 -15.19 -14.02
N GLU A 315 -19.64 -15.38 -13.63
CA GLU A 315 -19.28 -16.14 -12.43
C GLU A 315 -19.65 -15.29 -11.19
N GLN A 316 -20.53 -15.82 -10.34
CA GLN A 316 -20.85 -15.19 -9.06
C GLN A 316 -19.56 -15.00 -8.26
N SER A 317 -19.44 -13.85 -7.59
CA SER A 317 -18.31 -13.51 -6.70
C SER A 317 -17.79 -14.74 -5.94
N MET A 318 -16.47 -14.93 -5.93
CA MET A 318 -15.76 -16.03 -5.24
C MET A 318 -16.14 -16.13 -3.75
N PHE A 319 -16.64 -15.05 -3.17
CA PHE A 319 -17.14 -14.97 -1.79
C PHE A 319 -18.63 -15.32 -1.64
N THR A 320 -19.40 -15.27 -2.73
CA THR A 320 -20.86 -15.51 -2.74
C THR A 320 -21.23 -16.92 -3.20
N ARG A 321 -20.31 -17.65 -3.85
CA ARG A 321 -20.57 -18.99 -4.39
C ARG A 321 -20.95 -20.03 -3.32
N THR A 322 -20.58 -19.83 -2.05
CA THR A 322 -20.82 -20.80 -0.98
C THR A 322 -22.19 -20.68 -0.29
N THR A 323 -22.95 -19.61 -0.52
CA THR A 323 -24.19 -19.36 0.24
C THR A 323 -25.48 -19.69 -0.51
N LEU A 324 -25.46 -19.79 -1.84
CA LEU A 324 -26.68 -20.04 -2.63
C LEU A 324 -27.08 -21.52 -2.79
N THR A 325 -26.22 -22.46 -2.42
CA THR A 325 -26.54 -23.91 -2.47
C THR A 325 -27.36 -24.41 -1.28
N THR A 326 -27.74 -23.54 -0.33
CA THR A 326 -28.51 -23.94 0.87
C THR A 326 -30.03 -23.79 0.73
N ARG A 327 -30.58 -23.48 -0.46
CA ARG A 327 -32.03 -23.21 -0.62
C ARG A 327 -32.76 -24.02 -1.70
N ARG A 328 -32.26 -25.19 -2.07
CA ARG A 328 -33.00 -26.18 -2.89
C ARG A 328 -32.79 -27.57 -2.32
N HIS A 329 -33.57 -27.93 -1.31
CA HIS A 329 -34.11 -29.28 -1.07
C HIS A 329 -34.92 -29.24 0.23
N THR A 330 -36.07 -28.59 0.20
CA THR A 330 -37.20 -28.98 1.05
C THR A 330 -38.22 -29.55 0.10
N GLN A 331 -38.05 -30.83 -0.27
CA GLN A 331 -39.14 -31.59 -0.85
C GLN A 331 -40.14 -31.80 0.29
N VAL A 332 -41.27 -31.12 0.18
CA VAL A 332 -42.47 -31.41 0.95
C VAL A 332 -42.94 -32.78 0.46
N HIS A 333 -42.64 -33.84 1.22
CA HIS A 333 -43.36 -35.09 1.07
C HIS A 333 -44.79 -34.87 1.58
N HIS A 334 -45.73 -34.76 0.65
CA HIS A 334 -47.11 -35.11 0.91
C HIS A 334 -47.15 -36.59 1.27
N LEU A 335 -47.68 -36.91 2.45
CA LEU A 335 -48.20 -38.24 2.76
C LEU A 335 -49.67 -38.06 3.11
N THR A 336 -50.48 -38.64 2.22
CA THR A 336 -51.87 -39.08 2.41
C THR A 336 -52.02 -39.99 3.63
#